data_AF-A0A7J8UIY2-F1
#
_entry.id   AF-A0A7J8UIY2-F1
#
_cell.length_a   1.000
_cell.length_b   1.000
_cell.length_c   1.000
_cell.angle_alpha   90.00
_cell.angle_beta   90.00
_cell.angle_gamma   90.00
#
_symmetry.space_group_name_H-M   'P 1'
#
loop_
_entity.id
_entity.type
_entity.pdbx_description
1 polymer ?
#
loop_
_entity_poly.entity_id
_entity_poly.type
_entity_poly.pdbx_seq_one_letter_code
_entity_poly.pdbx_strand_id
1 'polypeptide(L)'
;MDGRVPIIGSRYCVEALGLPVKSPWRSCWEIEKFQVGGRIVEYEGLTLVTVRGAGHLVPLNKPSEALALIHSFLSDEPLPNHR
;
A
#
# COMPACT_ATOMS: atom_id res chain seq x y z
N MET A 1 -12.21 -4.95 -6.60
CA MET A 1 -12.17 -4.57 -5.17
C MET A 1 -12.51 -5.76 -4.33
N ASP A 2 -11.92 -5.90 -3.14
CA ASP A 2 -12.19 -7.00 -2.22
C ASP A 2 -13.41 -6.70 -1.33
N GLY A 3 -14.41 -7.58 -1.37
CA GLY A 3 -15.60 -7.52 -0.52
C GLY A 3 -15.57 -8.48 0.68
N ARG A 4 -14.58 -9.40 0.75
CA ARG A 4 -14.44 -10.34 1.87
C ARG A 4 -13.62 -9.71 2.99
N VAL A 5 -12.48 -9.13 2.66
CA VAL A 5 -11.60 -8.44 3.61
C VAL A 5 -11.34 -7.02 3.10
N PRO A 6 -12.29 -6.08 3.31
CA PRO A 6 -12.15 -4.72 2.80
C PRO A 6 -11.06 -3.96 3.56
N ILE A 7 -10.41 -3.03 2.86
CA ILE A 7 -9.31 -2.20 3.40
C ILE A 7 -9.66 -1.45 4.69
N ILE A 8 -10.93 -1.07 4.84
CA ILE A 8 -11.43 -0.36 6.03
C ILE A 8 -11.21 -1.22 7.29
N GLY A 9 -11.46 -2.53 7.19
CA GLY A 9 -11.24 -3.45 8.31
C GLY A 9 -9.77 -3.52 8.72
N SER A 10 -8.87 -3.75 7.75
CA SER A 10 -7.42 -3.77 8.01
C SER A 10 -6.92 -2.44 8.58
N ARG A 11 -7.47 -1.31 8.13
CA ARG A 11 -7.14 0.02 8.66
C ARG A 11 -7.52 0.15 10.14
N TYR A 12 -8.73 -0.26 10.53
CA TYR A 12 -9.13 -0.26 11.94
C TYR A 12 -8.24 -1.16 12.79
N CYS A 13 -7.86 -2.34 12.28
CA CYS A 13 -6.95 -3.24 12.99
C CYS A 13 -5.57 -2.59 13.22
N VAL A 14 -5.04 -1.87 12.23
CA VAL A 14 -3.76 -1.15 12.37
C VAL A 14 -3.89 0.05 13.31
N GLU A 15 -4.97 0.82 13.22
CA GLU A 15 -5.23 1.95 14.13
C GLU A 15 -5.37 1.49 15.59
N ALA A 16 -5.94 0.30 15.83
CA ALA A 16 -6.04 -0.28 17.17
C ALA A 16 -4.68 -0.65 17.81
N LEU A 17 -3.60 -0.73 17.03
CA LEU A 17 -2.24 -0.94 17.57
C LEU A 17 -1.68 0.31 18.27
N GLY A 18 -2.28 1.49 18.06
CA GLY A 18 -1.83 2.74 18.70
C GLY A 18 -0.43 3.19 18.29
N LEU A 19 0.06 2.74 17.12
CA LEU A 19 1.40 3.10 16.63
C LEU A 19 1.45 4.58 16.22
N PRO A 20 2.53 5.31 16.54
CA PRO A 20 2.71 6.67 16.07
C PRO A 20 2.87 6.70 14.55
N VAL A 21 2.23 7.68 13.91
CA VAL A 21 2.28 7.88 12.47
C VAL A 21 3.60 8.56 12.11
N LYS A 22 4.45 7.87 11.35
CA LYS A 22 5.73 8.39 10.85
C LYS A 22 5.52 9.29 9.64
N SER A 23 4.70 8.84 8.69
CA SER A 23 4.33 9.63 7.50
C SER A 23 2.83 9.56 7.25
N PRO A 24 2.16 10.71 7.03
CA PRO A 24 0.72 10.75 6.84
C PRO A 24 0.30 10.11 5.52
N TRP A 25 -1.01 9.86 5.40
CA TRP A 25 -1.66 9.24 4.25
C TRP A 25 -1.26 9.92 2.94
N ARG A 26 -0.47 9.23 2.12
CA ARG A 26 -0.03 9.73 0.81
C ARG A 26 -0.56 8.87 -0.33
N SER A 27 -1.06 9.53 -1.37
CA SER A 27 -1.41 8.89 -2.64
C SER A 27 -0.12 8.77 -3.44
N CYS A 28 0.67 7.72 -3.25
CA CYS A 28 1.88 7.62 -4.04
C CYS A 28 2.35 6.19 -4.24
N TRP A 29 2.27 5.79 -5.50
CA TRP A 29 3.32 5.11 -6.26
C TRP A 29 2.80 5.11 -7.70
N GLU A 30 3.49 5.83 -8.59
CA GLU A 30 3.14 5.83 -10.01
C GLU A 30 3.74 4.60 -10.67
N ILE A 31 2.87 3.82 -11.32
CA ILE A 31 3.30 2.78 -12.25
C ILE A 31 2.94 3.28 -13.62
N GLU A 32 3.98 3.65 -14.38
CA GLU A 32 3.88 4.29 -15.69
C GLU A 32 3.24 5.68 -15.63
N LYS A 33 4.03 6.68 -16.06
CA LYS A 33 3.71 8.11 -16.18
C LYS A 33 2.23 8.45 -15.96
N PHE A 34 1.87 8.94 -14.76
CA PHE A 34 0.57 9.52 -14.39
C PHE A 34 -0.51 8.63 -13.73
N GLN A 35 -0.28 7.36 -13.37
CA GLN A 35 -1.29 6.55 -12.67
C GLN A 35 -1.00 6.29 -11.19
N VAL A 36 -1.92 6.71 -10.31
CA VAL A 36 -1.86 6.38 -8.88
C VAL A 36 -2.14 4.89 -8.66
N GLY A 37 -1.09 4.12 -8.38
CA GLY A 37 -1.15 2.68 -8.07
C GLY A 37 -1.80 2.38 -6.73
N GLY A 38 -1.91 3.37 -5.82
CA GLY A 38 -2.45 3.17 -4.49
C GLY A 38 -2.10 4.25 -3.47
N ARG A 39 -2.29 3.93 -2.19
CA ARG A 39 -2.03 4.81 -1.05
C ARG A 39 -1.21 4.10 0.02
N ILE A 40 -0.37 4.86 0.71
CA ILE A 40 0.57 4.38 1.73
C ILE A 40 0.38 5.20 3.02
N VAL A 41 0.47 4.51 4.16
CA VAL A 41 0.63 5.11 5.50
C VAL A 41 1.80 4.43 6.18
N GLU A 42 2.74 5.22 6.71
CA GLU A 42 3.87 4.70 7.46
C GLU A 42 3.66 4.99 8.94
N TYR A 43 3.73 3.94 9.74
CA TYR A 43 3.77 3.97 11.19
C TYR A 43 5.18 3.60 11.65
N GLU A 44 5.50 3.82 12.92
CA GLU A 44 6.73 3.28 13.48
C GLU A 44 6.68 1.74 13.50
N GLY A 45 7.55 1.11 12.70
CA GLY A 45 7.68 -0.34 12.61
C GLY A 45 6.66 -1.04 11.70
N LEU A 46 5.74 -0.31 11.06
CA LEU A 46 4.72 -0.89 10.18
C LEU A 46 4.34 0.05 9.03
N THR A 47 4.23 -0.49 7.82
CA THR A 47 3.76 0.25 6.65
C THR A 47 2.48 -0.39 6.11
N LEU A 48 1.40 0.38 6.05
CA LEU A 48 0.14 -0.04 5.45
C LEU A 48 0.07 0.48 4.01
N VAL A 49 -0.06 -0.44 3.05
CA VAL A 49 -0.17 -0.10 1.63
C VAL A 49 -1.48 -0.62 1.05
N THR A 50 -2.08 0.19 0.18
CA THR A 50 -3.29 -0.14 -0.57
C THR A 50 -2.98 -0.14 -2.06
N VAL A 51 -3.59 -1.06 -2.81
CA VAL A 51 -3.44 -1.14 -4.27
C VAL A 51 -4.75 -0.76 -4.94
N ARG A 52 -4.76 0.34 -5.68
CA ARG A 52 -5.95 0.86 -6.34
C ARG A 52 -6.42 -0.11 -7.42
N GLY A 53 -7.70 -0.48 -7.33
CA GLY A 53 -8.34 -1.37 -8.30
C GLY A 53 -8.07 -2.86 -8.08
N ALA A 54 -7.23 -3.24 -7.11
CA ALA A 54 -7.01 -4.65 -6.78
C ALA A 54 -8.21 -5.26 -6.02
N GLY A 55 -8.43 -6.56 -6.21
CA GLY A 55 -9.32 -7.39 -5.40
C GLY A 55 -8.57 -8.12 -4.30
N HIS A 56 -9.13 -9.25 -3.84
CA HIS A 56 -8.53 -10.07 -2.78
C HIS A 56 -7.17 -10.66 -3.21
N LEU A 57 -7.03 -11.03 -4.48
CA LEU A 57 -5.81 -11.57 -5.06
C LEU A 57 -5.04 -10.46 -5.77
N VAL A 58 -4.34 -9.63 -4.99
CA VAL A 58 -3.61 -8.46 -5.51
C VAL A 58 -2.65 -8.82 -6.67
N PRO A 59 -1.79 -9.86 -6.59
CA PRO A 59 -0.88 -10.20 -7.69
C PRO A 59 -1.58 -10.68 -8.95
N LEU A 60 -2.79 -11.25 -8.84
CA LEU A 60 -3.60 -11.65 -9.99
C LEU A 60 -4.22 -10.45 -10.69
N ASN A 61 -4.70 -9.47 -9.91
CA ASN A 61 -5.38 -8.31 -10.46
C ASN A 61 -4.41 -7.23 -10.97
N LYS A 62 -3.30 -7.04 -10.26
CA LYS A 62 -2.34 -5.95 -10.44
C LYS A 62 -0.90 -6.48 -10.27
N PRO A 63 -0.38 -7.23 -11.27
CA PRO A 63 0.89 -7.94 -11.16
C PRO A 63 2.11 -7.00 -11.07
N SER A 64 2.12 -5.91 -11.85
CA SER A 64 3.22 -4.92 -11.85
C SER A 64 3.32 -4.21 -10.51
N GLU A 65 2.17 -3.80 -9.95
CA GLU A 65 2.03 -3.28 -8.59
C GLU A 65 2.55 -4.30 -7.58
N ALA A 66 2.02 -5.52 -7.57
CA ALA A 66 2.40 -6.52 -6.58
C ALA A 66 3.92 -6.83 -6.62
N LEU A 67 4.53 -6.83 -7.81
CA LEU A 67 5.98 -7.02 -7.95
C LEU A 67 6.77 -5.85 -7.35
N ALA A 68 6.38 -4.62 -7.63
CA ALA A 68 7.04 -3.44 -7.06
C ALA A 68 6.87 -3.39 -5.52
N LEU A 69 5.73 -3.85 -4.98
CA LEU A 69 5.53 -3.98 -3.52
C LEU A 69 6.47 -4.99 -2.90
N ILE A 70 6.53 -6.21 -3.45
CA ILE A 70 7.36 -7.25 -2.85
C ILE A 70 8.85 -6.95 -3.00
N HIS A 71 9.25 -6.33 -4.11
CA HIS A 71 10.62 -5.86 -4.30
C HIS A 71 11.00 -4.80 -3.27
N SER A 72 10.18 -3.75 -3.10
CA SER A 72 10.39 -2.70 -2.09
C SER A 72 10.43 -3.28 -0.67
N PHE A 73 9.54 -4.21 -0.35
CA PHE A 73 9.50 -4.87 0.96
C PHE A 73 10.77 -5.70 1.24
N LEU A 74 11.25 -6.47 0.26
CA LEU A 74 12.42 -7.34 0.44
C LEU A 74 13.75 -6.55 0.45
N SER A 75 13.81 -5.44 -0.28
CA SER A 75 15.00 -4.60 -0.37
C SER A 75 15.09 -3.53 0.73
N ASP A 76 14.09 -3.42 1.61
CA ASP A 76 13.94 -2.33 2.59
C ASP A 76 14.03 -0.93 1.96
N GLU A 77 13.59 -0.82 0.71
CA GLU A 77 13.57 0.44 -0.04
C GLU A 77 12.16 1.04 -0.01
N PRO A 78 12.02 2.37 0.09
CA PRO A 78 10.71 3.00 0.03
C PRO A 78 10.09 2.81 -1.36
N LEU A 79 8.76 2.61 -1.40
CA LEU A 79 8.03 2.56 -2.66
C LEU A 79 8.28 3.82 -3.51
N PRO A 80 8.39 3.69 -4.84
CA PRO A 80 8.79 4.78 -5.71
C PRO A 80 7.85 5.98 -5.56
N ASN A 81 8.45 7.11 -5.21
CA ASN A 81 7.78 8.40 -5.05
C ASN A 81 8.28 9.32 -6.17
N HIS A 82 7.42 9.63 -7.15
CA HIS A 82 7.71 10.69 -8.11
C HIS A 82 7.10 11.98 -7.57
N ARG A 83 7.97 12.98 -7.38
CA ARG A 83 7.64 14.30 -6.87
C ARG A 83 7.14 15.20 -7.99
#